data_AF-A9YG17-F1
#
_entry.id   AF-A9YG17-F1
#
_cell.length_a   1.000
_cell.length_b   1.000
_cell.length_c   1.000
_cell.angle_alpha   90.00
_cell.angle_beta   90.00
_cell.angle_gamma   90.00
#
_symmetry.space_group_name_H-M   'P 1'
#
loop_
_entity.id
_entity.type
_entity.pdbx_description
1 polymer ?
#
loop_
_entity_poly.entity_id
_entity_poly.type
_entity_poly.pdbx_seq_one_letter_code
_entity_poly.pdbx_strand_id
1 'polypeptide(L)' 'VFKTHLLGRPLIRVTGAENVRKILMGEHSLVSTEWPRSTRTLLGPNSLANSIGDIHRNKRKVFSKIFSHEALESYLPKIQ' A
#
# COMPACT_ATOMS: atom_id res chain seq x y z
N VAL A 1 -14.69 -14.34 -5.35
CA VAL A 1 -13.62 -14.65 -4.38
C VAL A 1 -13.22 -16.09 -4.58
N PHE A 2 -11.93 -16.42 -4.72
CA PHE A 2 -11.48 -17.82 -4.91
C PHE A 2 -10.06 -18.04 -4.37
N LYS A 3 -9.71 -19.31 -4.13
CA LYS A 3 -8.37 -19.73 -3.67
C LYS A 3 -7.47 -20.05 -4.87
N THR A 4 -6.21 -19.64 -4.80
CA THR A 4 -5.20 -19.95 -5.81
C THR A 4 -3.79 -19.93 -5.19
N HIS A 5 -2.76 -20.18 -5.99
CA HIS A 5 -1.37 -20.01 -5.59
C HIS A 5 -0.71 -18.92 -6.43
N LEU A 6 0.14 -18.11 -5.80
CA LEU A 6 0.98 -17.12 -6.48
C LEU A 6 2.37 -17.15 -5.86
N LEU A 7 3.41 -17.21 -6.69
CA LEU A 7 4.81 -17.29 -6.25
C LEU A 7 5.04 -18.44 -5.24
N GLY A 8 4.42 -19.59 -5.48
CA GLY A 8 4.53 -20.78 -4.63
C GLY A 8 3.81 -20.68 -3.28
N ARG A 9 2.99 -19.65 -3.05
CA ARG A 9 2.24 -19.45 -1.80
C ARG A 9 0.73 -19.49 -2.04
N PRO A 10 -0.05 -20.17 -1.18
CA PRO A 10 -1.51 -20.13 -1.26
C PRO A 10 -2.02 -18.72 -0.92
N LEU A 11 -3.02 -18.25 -1.65
CA LEU A 11 -3.71 -16.99 -1.37
C LEU A 11 -5.18 -17.00 -1.79
N ILE A 12 -5.92 -15.98 -1.36
CA ILE A 12 -7.30 -15.74 -1.75
C ILE A 12 -7.37 -14.51 -2.65
N ARG A 13 -7.86 -14.69 -3.89
CA ARG A 13 -8.14 -13.58 -4.80
C ARG A 13 -9.51 -12.99 -4.46
N VAL A 14 -9.52 -11.72 -4.08
CA VAL A 14 -10.73 -10.93 -3.79
C VAL A 14 -10.93 -9.89 -4.88
N THR A 15 -12.13 -9.82 -5.45
CA THR A 15 -12.54 -8.89 -6.49
C THR A 15 -13.99 -8.43 -6.26
N GLY A 16 -14.37 -7.32 -6.89
CA GLY A 16 -15.67 -6.68 -6.73
C GLY A 16 -15.69 -5.67 -5.59
N ALA A 17 -16.33 -4.52 -5.80
CA ALA A 17 -16.28 -3.36 -4.91
C ALA A 17 -16.71 -3.71 -3.47
N GLU A 18 -17.83 -4.43 -3.30
CA GLU A 18 -18.33 -4.84 -1.98
C GLU A 18 -17.34 -5.72 -1.20
N ASN A 19 -16.70 -6.67 -1.89
CA ASN A 19 -15.73 -7.55 -1.24
C ASN A 19 -14.44 -6.81 -0.89
N VAL A 20 -13.95 -5.99 -1.82
CA VAL A 20 -12.73 -5.19 -1.63
C VAL A 20 -12.94 -4.17 -0.51
N ARG A 21 -14.11 -3.55 -0.39
CA ARG A 21 -14.44 -2.64 0.72
C ARG A 21 -14.26 -3.31 2.08
N LYS A 22 -14.73 -4.55 2.25
CA LYS A 22 -14.55 -5.31 3.50
C LYS A 22 -13.07 -5.52 3.84
N ILE A 23 -12.24 -5.83 2.85
CA ILE A 23 -10.80 -6.00 3.04
C ILE A 23 -10.13 -4.67 3.41
N LEU A 24 -10.43 -3.58 2.70
CA LEU A 24 -9.85 -2.26 2.95
C LEU A 24 -10.29 -1.66 4.29
N MET A 25 -11.54 -1.87 4.70
CA MET A 25 -12.04 -1.42 6.01
C MET A 25 -11.60 -2.34 7.16
N GLY A 26 -11.12 -3.54 6.85
CA GLY A 26 -10.62 -4.52 7.83
C GLY A 26 -9.10 -4.49 8.02
N GLU A 27 -8.40 -3.48 7.51
CA GLU A 27 -6.96 -3.34 7.72
C GLU A 27 -6.66 -3.22 9.23
N HIS A 28 -5.62 -3.92 9.69
CA HIS A 28 -5.19 -4.05 11.08
C HIS A 28 -6.13 -4.84 12.02
N SER A 29 -7.24 -5.40 11.51
CA SER A 29 -8.11 -6.30 12.27
C SER A 29 -8.29 -7.67 11.59
N LEU A 30 -8.67 -7.67 10.32
CA LEU A 30 -8.85 -8.88 9.51
C LEU A 30 -7.63 -9.19 8.66
N VAL A 31 -6.93 -8.15 8.20
CA VAL A 31 -5.79 -8.27 7.26
C VAL A 31 -4.68 -7.28 7.60
N SER A 32 -3.47 -7.59 7.16
CA SER A 32 -2.33 -6.69 7.15
C SER A 32 -1.70 -6.67 5.76
N THR A 33 -0.97 -5.59 5.45
CA THR A 33 -0.23 -5.48 4.19
C THR A 33 0.95 -6.44 4.19
N GLU A 34 1.07 -7.27 3.15
CA GLU A 34 2.21 -8.15 2.93
C GLU A 34 2.68 -8.06 1.47
N TRP A 35 4.00 -8.01 1.30
CA TRP A 35 4.66 -8.08 0.00
C TRP A 35 5.56 -9.32 -0.08
N PRO A 36 5.71 -9.92 -1.28
CA PRO A 36 6.71 -10.95 -1.51
C PRO A 36 8.12 -10.48 -1.10
N ARG A 37 8.98 -11.41 -0.70
CA ARG A 37 10.33 -11.10 -0.22
C ARG A 37 11.12 -10.23 -1.20
N SER A 38 11.07 -10.55 -2.49
CA SER A 38 11.73 -9.79 -3.55
C SER A 38 11.30 -8.31 -3.56
N THR A 39 10.00 -8.06 -3.49
CA THR A 39 9.43 -6.70 -3.42
C THR A 39 9.86 -5.98 -2.14
N ARG A 40 9.82 -6.64 -0.97
CA ARG A 40 10.28 -6.03 0.29
C ARG A 40 11.75 -5.64 0.24
N THR A 41 12.59 -6.49 -0.36
CA THR A 41 14.03 -6.22 -0.55
C THR A 41 14.26 -5.02 -1.45
N LEU A 42 13.56 -4.93 -2.59
CA LEU A 42 13.69 -3.80 -3.52
C LEU A 42 13.25 -2.46 -2.92
N LEU A 43 12.13 -2.46 -2.19
CA LEU A 43 11.60 -1.24 -1.55
C LEU A 43 12.41 -0.83 -0.32
N GLY A 44 13.12 -1.77 0.29
CA GLY A 44 13.89 -1.56 1.52
C GLY A 44 13.02 -1.52 2.79
N PRO A 45 13.59 -1.84 3.96
CA PRO A 45 12.84 -2.02 5.21
C PRO A 45 12.19 -0.73 5.73
N ASN A 46 12.73 0.43 5.34
CA ASN A 46 12.26 1.74 5.81
C ASN A 46 11.25 2.40 4.87
N SER A 47 10.86 1.76 3.77
CA SER A 47 9.84 2.30 2.87
C SER A 47 8.48 2.45 3.55
N LEU A 48 7.65 3.35 3.01
CA LEU A 48 6.27 3.49 3.46
C LEU A 48 5.50 2.18 3.28
N ALA A 49 5.66 1.52 2.14
CA ALA A 49 4.97 0.26 1.79
C ALA A 49 5.31 -0.92 2.71
N ASN A 50 6.49 -0.91 3.36
CA ASN A 50 6.91 -1.91 4.34
C ASN A 50 6.69 -1.47 5.79
N SER A 51 6.19 -0.25 6.02
CA SER A 51 5.89 0.26 7.36
C SER A 51 4.49 -0.19 7.80
N ILE A 52 4.27 -0.36 9.11
CA ILE A 52 2.97 -0.69 9.70
C ILE A 52 2.64 0.21 10.89
N GLY A 53 1.37 0.20 11.32
CA GLY A 53 0.91 0.89 12.53
C GLY A 53 1.20 2.40 12.53
N ASP A 54 1.58 2.93 13.69
CA ASP A 54 1.82 4.37 13.85
C ASP A 54 3.01 4.89 13.04
N ILE A 55 4.03 4.06 12.79
CA ILE A 55 5.15 4.41 11.92
C ILE A 55 4.63 4.68 10.50
N HIS A 56 3.78 3.78 9.98
CA HIS A 56 3.14 3.96 8.68
C HIS A 56 2.27 5.21 8.66
N ARG A 57 1.42 5.40 9.69
CA ARG A 57 0.53 6.56 9.80
C ARG A 57 1.29 7.89 9.76
N ASN A 58 2.39 7.98 10.50
CA ASN A 58 3.21 9.19 10.56
C ASN A 58 3.93 9.46 9.23
N LYS A 59 4.55 8.45 8.62
CA LYS A 59 5.16 8.60 7.29
C LYS A 59 4.12 8.99 6.24
N ARG A 60 2.95 8.34 6.22
CA ARG A 60 1.87 8.64 5.27
C ARG A 60 1.42 10.10 5.35
N LYS A 61 1.33 10.69 6.55
CA LYS A 61 1.01 12.13 6.72
C LYS A 61 2.05 13.04 6.05
N VAL A 62 3.33 12.70 6.14
CA VAL A 62 4.40 13.44 5.45
C VAL A 62 4.24 13.32 3.93
N PHE A 63 4.03 12.10 3.43
CA PHE A 63 3.81 11.85 2.00
C PHE A 63 2.57 12.58 1.44
N SER A 64 1.51 12.74 2.23
CA SER A 64 0.33 13.50 1.79
C SER A 64 0.62 14.99 1.52
N LYS A 65 1.66 15.57 2.14
CA LYS A 65 2.04 16.97 1.91
C LYS A 65 2.79 17.16 0.60
N ILE A 66 3.68 16.22 0.25
CA ILE A 66 4.45 16.30 -1.00
C ILE A 66 3.61 15.99 -2.24
N PHE A 67 2.44 15.37 -2.05
CA PHE A 67 1.44 15.15 -3.10
C PHE A 67 0.19 16.03 -2.91
N SER A 68 0.32 17.16 -2.21
CA SER A 68 -0.77 18.14 -2.14
C SER A 68 -0.95 18.84 -3.48
N HIS A 69 -2.09 19.49 -3.68
CA HIS A 69 -2.36 20.25 -4.88
C HIS A 69 -1.26 21.29 -5.16
N GLU A 70 -0.90 22.06 -4.14
CA GLU A 70 0.12 23.12 -4.20
C GLU A 70 1.51 22.54 -4.53
N ALA A 71 1.87 21.40 -3.92
CA ALA A 71 3.13 20.73 -4.23
C ALA A 71 3.17 20.25 -5.68
N LEU A 72 2.08 19.64 -6.17
CA LEU A 72 1.98 19.16 -7.54
C LEU A 72 2.04 20.30 -8.57
N GLU A 73 1.37 21.43 -8.30
CA GLU A 73 1.47 22.63 -9.15
C GLU A 73 2.92 23.11 -9.28
N SER A 74 3.69 23.09 -8.20
CA SER A 74 5.11 23.46 -8.22
C SER A 74 5.99 22.51 -9.06
N TYR A 75 5.53 21.28 -9.29
CA TYR A 75 6.26 20.28 -10.07
C TYR A 75 5.98 20.39 -11.57
N LEU A 76 4.81 20.91 -11.97
CA LEU A 76 4.39 20.98 -13.38
C LEU A 76 5.44 21.61 -14.31
N PRO A 77 6.09 22.75 -13.96
CA PRO A 77 7.07 23.37 -14.86
C PRO A 77 8.31 22.52 -15.16
N LYS A 78 8.58 21.49 -14.34
CA LYS A 78 9.73 20.58 -14.51
C LYS A 78 9.36 19.29 -15.25
N ILE A 79 8.08 19.00 -15.40
CA ILE A 79 7.56 17.77 -16.01
C ILE A 79 7.15 18.00 -17.47
N GLN A 80 6.70 19.21 -17.81
CA GLN A 80 6.42 19.63 -19.19
C GLN A 80 7.72 19.80 -20.00
#